data_AF-A0A961IKT3-F1
#
_entry.id   AF-A0A961IKT3-F1
#
_cell.length_a   1.000
_cell.length_b   1.000
_cell.length_c   1.000
_cell.angle_alpha   90.00
_cell.angle_beta   90.00
_cell.angle_gamma   90.00
#
_symmetry.space_group_name_H-M   'P 1'
#
loop_
_entity.id
_entity.type
_entity.pdbx_description
1 polymer ?
#
loop_
_entity_poly.entity_id
_entity_poly.type
_entity_poly.pdbx_seq_one_letter_code
_entity_poly.pdbx_strand_id
1 'polypeptide(L)' 'MVHMKYSIWRISPTGEEILLSTVGSTTNRERAVQKARYYNERLRASDPETEDRFIARDERGRELKTA' A
#
# COMPACT_ATOMS: atom_id res chain seq x y z
N MET A 1 17.76 -15.46 -1.60
CA MET A 1 16.39 -15.00 -1.28
C MET A 1 15.94 -14.07 -2.40
N VAL A 2 14.72 -14.21 -2.91
CA VAL A 2 14.22 -13.32 -3.96
C VAL A 2 13.73 -12.02 -3.30
N HIS A 3 14.28 -10.89 -3.72
CA HIS A 3 13.80 -9.57 -3.31
C HIS A 3 12.70 -9.12 -4.28
N MET A 4 11.57 -8.72 -3.74
CA MET A 4 10.46 -8.13 -4.48
C MET A 4 10.43 -6.63 -4.22
N LYS A 5 10.32 -5.86 -5.30
CA LYS A 5 10.05 -4.42 -5.22
C LYS A 5 8.56 -4.17 -5.02
N TYR A 6 8.22 -3.20 -4.19
CA TYR A 6 6.85 -2.79 -3.98
C TYR A 6 6.71 -1.27 -3.82
N SER A 7 5.52 -0.77 -4.08
CA SER A 7 5.16 0.64 -3.90
C SER A 7 3.87 0.74 -3.08
N ILE A 8 3.72 1.84 -2.33
CA ILE A 8 2.50 2.13 -1.57
C ILE A 8 1.74 3.22 -2.31
N TRP A 9 0.46 2.97 -2.57
CA TRP A 9 -0.44 3.87 -3.29
C TRP A 9 -1.61 4.25 -2.41
N ARG A 10 -2.00 5.54 -2.44
CA ARG A 10 -3.27 6.02 -1.92
C ARG A 10 -4.28 6.04 -3.06
N ILE A 11 -5.44 5.44 -2.83
CA ILE A 11 -6.53 5.33 -3.78
C ILE A 11 -7.72 6.07 -3.21
N SER A 12 -8.23 7.06 -3.94
CA SER A 12 -9.45 7.78 -3.58
C SER A 12 -10.70 7.03 -4.07
N PRO A 13 -11.89 7.29 -3.50
CA PRO A 13 -13.15 6.74 -4.01
C PRO A 13 -13.46 7.21 -5.45
N THR A 14 -12.93 8.36 -5.87
CA THR A 14 -13.07 8.88 -7.23
C THR A 14 -12.16 8.19 -8.25
N GLY A 15 -11.30 7.28 -7.81
CA GLY A 15 -10.35 6.55 -8.65
C GLY A 15 -9.02 7.27 -8.88
N GLU A 16 -8.75 8.35 -8.14
CA GLU A 16 -7.43 8.99 -8.15
C GLU A 16 -6.41 8.12 -7.42
N GLU A 17 -5.23 7.97 -8.03
CA GLU A 17 -4.16 7.11 -7.51
C GLU A 17 -2.89 7.92 -7.31
N ILE A 18 -2.47 8.05 -6.05
CA ILE A 18 -1.28 8.81 -5.66
C ILE A 18 -0.22 7.84 -5.14
N LEU A 19 0.95 7.83 -5.79
CA LEU A 19 2.11 7.10 -5.28
C LEU A 19 2.67 7.83 -4.05
N LEU A 20 2.70 7.15 -2.89
CA LEU A 20 3.10 7.79 -1.63
C LEU A 20 4.60 7.84 -1.37
N SER A 21 5.40 6.98 -2.00
CA SER A 21 6.84 6.93 -1.74
C SER A 21 7.65 6.30 -2.88
N THR A 22 8.97 6.43 -2.76
CA THR A 22 9.96 5.63 -3.50
C THR A 22 9.76 4.13 -3.27
N VAL A 23 10.05 3.35 -4.32
CA VAL A 23 9.88 1.90 -4.37
C VAL A 23 10.67 1.23 -3.24
N GLY A 24 9.98 0.50 -2.36
CA GLY A 24 10.57 -0.33 -1.32
C GLY A 24 11.01 -1.69 -1.88
N SER A 25 11.89 -2.38 -1.15
CA SER A 25 12.32 -3.75 -1.47
C SER A 25 12.15 -4.63 -0.23
N THR A 26 11.57 -5.81 -0.40
CA THR A 26 11.36 -6.78 0.69
C THR A 26 11.52 -8.20 0.19
N THR A 27 11.98 -9.11 1.05
CA THR A 27 11.97 -10.56 0.80
C THR A 27 10.67 -11.22 1.28
N ASN A 28 9.86 -10.49 2.05
CA ASN A 28 8.57 -10.96 2.56
C ASN A 28 7.44 -10.04 2.07
N ARG A 29 6.52 -10.61 1.27
CA ARG A 29 5.31 -9.96 0.76
C ARG A 29 4.42 -9.41 1.89
N GLU A 30 4.29 -10.14 2.99
CA GLU A 30 3.46 -9.72 4.13
C GLU A 30 3.94 -8.42 4.73
N ARG A 31 5.26 -8.15 4.77
CA ARG A 31 5.79 -6.87 5.25
C ARG A 31 5.31 -5.69 4.40
N ALA A 32 5.19 -5.86 3.08
CA ALA A 32 4.65 -4.82 2.20
C ALA A 32 3.16 -4.57 2.49
N VAL A 33 2.39 -5.63 2.67
CA VAL A 33 0.95 -5.54 3.00
C VAL A 33 0.74 -4.92 4.39
N GLN A 34 1.53 -5.31 5.39
CA GLN A 34 1.50 -4.73 6.74
C GLN A 34 1.80 -3.23 6.71
N LYS A 35 2.73 -2.79 5.87
CA LYS A 35 3.02 -1.36 5.70
C LYS A 35 1.81 -0.59 5.14
N ALA A 36 1.12 -1.14 4.14
CA ALA A 36 -0.13 -0.55 3.66
C ALA A 36 -1.21 -0.52 4.76
N ARG A 37 -1.36 -1.60 5.54
CA ARG A 37 -2.30 -1.64 6.68
C ARG A 37 -2.01 -0.55 7.72
N TYR A 38 -0.74 -0.37 8.10
CA TYR A 38 -0.31 0.68 9.02
C TYR A 38 -0.74 2.07 8.54
N TYR A 39 -0.59 2.38 7.24
CA TYR A 39 -1.06 3.66 6.70
C TYR A 39 -2.59 3.79 6.73
N ASN A 40 -3.33 2.71 6.45
CA ASN A 40 -4.79 2.72 6.58
C ASN A 40 -5.25 2.96 8.02
N GLU A 41 -4.61 2.33 9.00
CA GLU A 41 -4.93 2.54 10.42
C GLU A 41 -4.68 3.99 10.83
N ARG A 42 -3.55 4.58 10.39
CA ARG A 42 -3.26 5.99 10.62
C ARG A 42 -4.24 6.93 9.93
N LEU A 43 -4.65 6.60 8.71
CA LEU A 43 -5.64 7.37 7.97
C LEU A 43 -6.97 7.37 8.72
N ARG A 44 -7.47 6.19 9.10
CA ARG A 44 -8.72 6.05 9.85
C ARG A 44 -8.68 6.75 11.21
N ALA A 45 -7.52 6.79 11.87
CA ALA A 45 -7.35 7.52 13.13
C ALA A 45 -7.33 9.05 12.95
N SER A 46 -6.85 9.55 11.80
CA SER A 46 -6.74 10.99 11.52
C SER A 46 -7.98 11.56 10.84
N ASP A 47 -8.61 10.77 9.99
CA ASP A 47 -9.75 11.10 9.15
C ASP A 47 -10.62 9.84 9.03
N PRO A 48 -11.55 9.61 9.96
CA PRO A 48 -12.37 8.39 9.96
C PRO A 48 -13.46 8.38 8.88
N GLU A 49 -13.80 9.54 8.30
CA GLU A 49 -14.85 9.69 7.29
C GLU A 49 -14.31 9.51 5.86
N THR A 50 -12.99 9.56 5.68
CA THR A 50 -12.38 9.31 4.38
C THR A 50 -12.64 7.88 3.88
N GLU A 51 -12.94 7.78 2.59
CA GLU A 51 -13.02 6.50 1.88
C GLU A 51 -11.70 6.14 1.20
N ASP A 52 -10.68 6.98 1.37
CA ASP A 52 -9.36 6.73 0.83
C ASP A 52 -8.74 5.49 1.48
N ARG A 53 -7.91 4.79 0.70
CA ARG A 53 -7.20 3.61 1.19
C ARG A 53 -5.80 3.51 0.64
N PHE A 54 -4.93 2.91 1.43
CA PHE A 54 -3.57 2.59 1.04
C PHE A 54 -3.47 1.13 0.59
N ILE A 55 -2.84 0.90 -0.55
CA ILE A 55 -2.54 -0.44 -1.07
C ILE A 55 -1.06 -0.58 -1.35
N ALA A 56 -0.55 -1.81 -1.29
CA ALA A 56 0.78 -2.15 -1.74
C ALA A 56 0.70 -2.79 -3.14
N ARG A 57 1.55 -2.38 -4.08
CA ARG A 57 1.67 -2.96 -5.42
C ARG A 57 3.06 -3.53 -5.65
N ASP A 58 3.16 -4.65 -6.36
CA ASP A 58 4.46 -5.15 -6.84
C ASP A 58 5.00 -4.30 -8.01
N GLU A 59 6.20 -4.65 -8.49
CA GLU A 59 6.83 -4.02 -9.65
C GLU A 59 6.04 -4.15 -10.96
N ARG A 60 5.05 -5.05 -11.02
CA ARG A 60 4.16 -5.26 -12.16
C ARG A 60 2.84 -4.49 -12.00
N GLY A 61 2.72 -3.66 -10.96
CA GLY A 61 1.51 -2.89 -10.64
C GLY A 61 0.39 -3.71 -10.02
N ARG A 62 0.63 -4.98 -9.65
CA ARG A 62 -0.41 -5.84 -9.08
C ARG A 62 -0.53 -5.61 -7.60
N GLU A 63 -1.76 -5.44 -7.12
CA GLU A 63 -2.04 -5.30 -5.70
C GLU A 63 -1.59 -6.54 -4.92
N LEU A 64 -0.84 -6.30 -3.86
CA LEU A 64 -0.41 -7.30 -2.91
C LEU A 64 -1.49 -7.48 -1.85
N LYS A 65 -2.06 -8.68 -1.82
CA LYS A 65 -2.99 -9.14 -0.79
C LYS A 65 -2.30 -10.14 0.13
N THR A 66 -2.75 -10.24 1.37
CA THR A 66 -2.45 -11.41 2.21
C THR A 66 -2.95 -12.65 1.48
N ALA A 67 -2.12 -13.70 1.47
CA ALA A 67 -2.50 -15.00 0.92
C ALA A 67 -3.63 -15.63 1.74
#